data_AF-A0A1Z2L520-F1
#
_entry.id   AF-A0A1Z2L520-F1
#
_cell.length_a   1.000
_cell.length_b   1.000
_cell.length_c   1.000
_cell.angle_alpha   90.00
_cell.angle_beta   90.00
_cell.angle_gamma   90.00
#
_symmetry.space_group_name_H-M   'P 1'
#
loop_
_entity.id
_entity.type
_entity.pdbx_description
1 polymer ?
#
loop_
_entity_poly.entity_id
_entity_poly.type
_entity_poly.pdbx_seq_one_letter_code
_entity_poly.pdbx_strand_id
1 'polypeptide(L)'
;MAGAGSATAAEKPVESTMEMPAVNATLATSIAQSAVATQQTAFDYTVRAEQDKAADTARTAAKKAKQEADRKAEAEKKAAEAQEKRDAEQARATRATERKNLSVKSASNTSEDAAEAASTSTGSKSTTGSGSSATLVSFLQAQVGKAYVMGSTGPSSYDCSGLVMAAYNQIGIDLPRVSQDQSTAGTQVSLSNLQVGDILYWGSAGSAYHVGVYIGGGKFIGAQNPSTGVVERDLSYSPPTGAVRVM
;
A
#
# COMPACT_ATOMS: atom_id res chain seq x y z
N MET A 1 52.84 56.93 -99.77
CA MET A 1 52.14 58.08 -99.16
C MET A 1 51.57 57.58 -97.84
N ALA A 2 52.33 57.66 -96.76
CA ALA A 2 52.46 58.80 -95.85
C ALA A 2 51.26 58.92 -94.90
N GLY A 3 51.51 58.76 -93.60
CA GLY A 3 50.55 58.96 -92.53
C GLY A 3 50.96 58.27 -91.23
N ALA A 4 52.03 58.74 -90.60
CA ALA A 4 52.42 58.35 -89.24
C ALA A 4 51.63 59.16 -88.21
N GLY A 5 51.31 58.54 -87.08
CA GLY A 5 50.73 59.20 -85.90
C GLY A 5 50.65 58.24 -84.71
N SER A 6 51.69 58.23 -83.88
CA SER A 6 51.72 57.71 -82.50
C SER A 6 51.55 58.91 -81.55
N ALA A 7 51.00 58.89 -80.34
CA ALA A 7 50.38 57.91 -79.44
C ALA A 7 49.61 58.73 -78.37
N THR A 8 48.71 58.12 -77.58
CA THR A 8 48.77 58.09 -76.10
C THR A 8 47.49 57.51 -75.46
N ALA A 9 47.71 56.77 -74.36
CA ALA A 9 46.80 56.46 -73.24
C ALA A 9 45.63 55.50 -73.52
N ALA A 10 45.14 54.67 -72.60
CA ALA A 10 45.61 54.06 -71.35
C ALA A 10 44.48 53.09 -70.94
N GLU A 11 44.85 51.90 -70.43
CA GLU A 11 44.10 51.12 -69.42
C GLU A 11 42.70 50.49 -69.67
N LYS A 12 42.66 49.16 -69.46
CA LYS A 12 41.63 48.30 -68.80
C LYS A 12 40.49 47.65 -69.62
N PRO A 13 39.92 46.50 -69.17
CA PRO A 13 40.58 45.32 -68.58
C PRO A 13 40.01 43.96 -69.10
N VAL A 14 40.69 42.91 -68.65
CA VAL A 14 40.37 41.47 -68.56
C VAL A 14 38.92 40.96 -68.71
N GLU A 15 38.83 39.83 -69.40
CA GLU A 15 38.15 38.60 -69.03
C GLU A 15 37.17 38.65 -67.85
N SER A 16 35.93 38.22 -68.08
CA SER A 16 35.30 37.20 -67.24
C SER A 16 33.90 36.88 -67.73
N THR A 17 33.80 35.83 -68.54
CA THR A 17 32.67 34.90 -68.42
C THR A 17 32.80 34.24 -67.04
N MET A 18 32.50 34.97 -65.97
CA MET A 18 32.28 34.34 -64.67
C MET A 18 30.90 33.75 -64.71
N GLU A 19 30.88 32.44 -64.94
CA GLU A 19 29.74 31.57 -64.76
C GLU A 19 28.95 31.99 -63.50
N MET A 20 27.63 31.76 -63.51
CA MET A 20 26.83 31.71 -62.29
C MET A 20 26.60 30.25 -61.83
N PRO A 21 27.58 29.52 -61.24
CA PRO A 21 27.30 28.22 -60.61
C PRO A 21 26.93 28.35 -59.12
N ALA A 22 27.40 29.41 -58.44
CA ALA A 22 27.34 29.50 -56.98
C ALA A 22 25.93 29.74 -56.41
N VAL A 23 25.11 30.54 -57.11
CA VAL A 23 23.73 30.83 -56.68
C VAL A 23 22.84 29.59 -56.82
N ASN A 24 23.07 28.80 -57.87
CA ASN A 24 22.29 27.60 -58.15
C ASN A 24 22.59 26.46 -57.15
N ALA A 25 23.85 26.28 -56.78
CA ALA A 25 24.27 25.27 -55.80
C ALA A 25 23.75 25.57 -54.37
N THR A 26 23.75 26.85 -53.97
CA THR A 26 23.26 27.27 -52.65
C THR A 26 21.74 27.11 -52.54
N LEU A 27 21.00 27.46 -53.60
CA LEU A 27 19.56 27.24 -53.66
C LEU A 27 19.19 25.75 -53.68
N ALA A 28 19.94 24.93 -54.43
CA ALA A 28 19.73 23.48 -54.44
C ALA A 28 19.97 22.86 -53.05
N THR A 29 20.97 23.33 -52.31
CA THR A 29 21.28 22.87 -50.95
C THR A 29 20.19 23.27 -49.95
N SER A 30 19.67 24.49 -50.01
CA SER A 30 18.60 24.94 -49.09
C SER A 30 17.27 24.22 -49.37
N ILE A 31 16.96 23.94 -50.64
CA ILE A 31 15.81 23.10 -51.03
C ILE A 31 15.99 21.67 -50.50
N ALA A 32 17.18 21.09 -50.63
CA ALA A 32 17.46 19.76 -50.08
C ALA A 32 17.34 19.71 -48.54
N GLN A 33 17.85 20.71 -47.83
CA GLN A 33 17.75 20.81 -46.36
C GLN A 33 16.30 21.00 -45.89
N SER A 34 15.52 21.83 -46.56
CA SER A 34 14.10 22.02 -46.23
C SER A 34 13.27 20.77 -46.52
N ALA A 35 13.58 20.03 -47.59
CA ALA A 35 12.97 18.73 -47.86
C ALA A 35 13.29 17.71 -46.76
N VAL A 36 14.55 17.64 -46.30
CA VAL A 36 14.97 16.77 -45.19
C VAL A 36 14.28 17.16 -43.88
N ALA A 37 14.22 18.45 -43.55
CA ALA A 37 13.53 18.93 -42.34
C ALA A 37 12.03 18.61 -42.36
N THR A 38 11.39 18.74 -43.53
CA THR A 38 9.98 18.38 -43.72
C THR A 38 9.77 16.87 -43.55
N GLN A 39 10.68 16.05 -44.10
CA GLN A 39 10.64 14.59 -43.94
C GLN A 39 10.86 14.15 -42.48
N GLN A 40 11.79 14.78 -41.76
CA GLN A 40 12.02 14.51 -40.34
C GLN A 40 10.80 14.85 -39.49
N THR A 41 10.18 16.01 -39.73
CA THR A 41 8.96 16.41 -39.01
C THR A 41 7.80 15.45 -39.28
N ALA A 42 7.66 14.98 -40.52
CA ALA A 42 6.67 13.98 -40.87
C ALA A 42 6.96 12.63 -40.16
N PHE A 43 8.22 12.21 -40.09
CA PHE A 43 8.63 11.01 -39.37
C PHE A 43 8.36 11.11 -37.87
N ASP A 44 8.74 12.22 -37.23
CA ASP A 44 8.51 12.44 -35.80
C ASP A 44 7.00 12.44 -35.45
N TYR A 45 6.16 12.99 -36.34
CA TYR A 45 4.71 12.93 -36.18
C TYR A 45 4.19 11.49 -36.22
N THR A 46 4.67 10.68 -37.18
CA THR A 46 4.28 9.26 -37.26
C THR A 46 4.73 8.46 -36.05
N VAL A 47 5.96 8.66 -35.59
CA VAL A 47 6.49 7.98 -34.40
C VAL A 47 5.70 8.36 -33.15
N ARG A 48 5.35 9.64 -32.99
CA ARG A 48 4.53 10.10 -31.86
C ARG A 48 3.13 9.50 -31.89
N ALA A 49 2.50 9.46 -33.06
CA ALA A 49 1.18 8.84 -33.23
C ALA A 49 1.20 7.33 -32.90
N GLU A 50 2.27 6.62 -33.27
CA GLU A 50 2.46 5.21 -32.91
C GLU A 50 2.67 5.02 -31.40
N GLN A 51 3.47 5.89 -30.77
CA GLN A 51 3.70 5.87 -29.32
C GLN A 51 2.41 6.13 -28.52
N ASP A 52 1.61 7.12 -28.93
CA ASP A 52 0.33 7.44 -28.29
C ASP A 52 -0.64 6.25 -28.40
N LYS A 53 -0.73 5.63 -29.58
CA LYS A 53 -1.55 4.42 -29.79
C LYS A 53 -1.08 3.23 -28.94
N ALA A 54 0.23 3.05 -28.81
CA ALA A 54 0.80 2.01 -27.95
C ALA A 54 0.49 2.28 -26.46
N ALA A 55 0.60 3.53 -26.02
CA ALA A 55 0.27 3.94 -24.65
C ALA A 55 -1.22 3.75 -24.33
N ASP A 56 -2.13 4.08 -25.24
CA ASP A 56 -3.57 3.86 -25.08
C ASP A 56 -3.93 2.38 -25.02
N THR A 57 -3.27 1.56 -25.86
CA THR A 57 -3.43 0.11 -25.83
C THR A 57 -2.93 -0.46 -24.50
N ALA A 58 -1.76 -0.04 -24.03
CA ALA A 58 -1.19 -0.47 -22.75
C ALA A 58 -2.06 -0.03 -21.57
N ARG A 59 -2.59 1.19 -21.59
CA ARG A 59 -3.50 1.71 -20.55
C ARG A 59 -4.82 0.94 -20.52
N THR A 60 -5.35 0.58 -21.67
CA THR A 60 -6.59 -0.21 -21.79
C THR A 60 -6.36 -1.65 -21.30
N ALA A 61 -5.25 -2.26 -21.70
CA ALA A 61 -4.84 -3.59 -21.22
C ALA A 61 -4.65 -3.60 -19.69
N ALA A 62 -3.97 -2.60 -19.13
CA ALA A 62 -3.75 -2.45 -17.69
C ALA A 62 -5.07 -2.26 -16.92
N LYS A 63 -6.00 -1.43 -17.44
CA LYS A 63 -7.34 -1.27 -16.85
C LYS A 63 -8.12 -2.59 -16.85
N LYS A 64 -8.08 -3.34 -17.96
CA LYS A 64 -8.75 -4.63 -18.08
C LYS A 64 -8.17 -5.67 -17.12
N ALA A 65 -6.83 -5.76 -17.05
CA ALA A 65 -6.13 -6.65 -16.12
C ALA A 65 -6.45 -6.32 -14.65
N LYS A 66 -6.51 -5.02 -14.30
CA LYS A 66 -6.91 -4.59 -12.96
C LYS A 66 -8.36 -4.98 -12.65
N GLN A 67 -9.30 -4.74 -13.56
CA GLN A 67 -10.71 -5.13 -13.36
C GLN A 67 -10.89 -6.65 -13.25
N GLU A 68 -10.11 -7.43 -13.98
CA GLU A 68 -10.14 -8.89 -13.92
C GLU A 68 -9.55 -9.40 -12.60
N ALA A 69 -8.47 -8.80 -12.11
CA ALA A 69 -7.91 -9.06 -10.78
C ALA A 69 -8.91 -8.70 -9.66
N ASP A 70 -9.55 -7.53 -9.74
CA ASP A 70 -10.56 -7.09 -8.77
C ASP A 70 -11.78 -8.05 -8.76
N ARG A 71 -12.26 -8.48 -9.93
CA ARG A 71 -13.36 -9.47 -10.03
C ARG A 71 -12.98 -10.83 -9.48
N LYS A 72 -11.75 -11.30 -9.74
CA LYS A 72 -11.26 -12.57 -9.21
C LYS A 72 -11.16 -12.52 -7.69
N ALA A 73 -10.63 -11.43 -7.14
CA ALA A 73 -10.57 -11.20 -5.70
C ALA A 73 -11.97 -11.12 -5.06
N GLU A 74 -12.94 -10.47 -5.72
CA GLU A 74 -14.33 -10.43 -5.23
C GLU A 74 -15.00 -11.80 -5.27
N ALA A 75 -14.75 -12.60 -6.32
CA ALA A 75 -15.27 -13.96 -6.43
C ALA A 75 -14.68 -14.89 -5.37
N GLU A 76 -13.37 -14.80 -5.12
CA GLU A 76 -12.70 -15.55 -4.06
C GLU A 76 -13.20 -15.13 -2.66
N LYS A 77 -13.45 -13.83 -2.44
CA LYS A 77 -14.07 -13.32 -1.20
C LYS A 77 -15.47 -13.90 -0.99
N LYS A 78 -16.32 -13.91 -2.03
CA LYS A 78 -17.68 -14.48 -1.96
C LYS A 78 -17.65 -16.00 -1.72
N ALA A 79 -16.70 -16.72 -2.33
CA ALA A 79 -16.53 -18.15 -2.11
C ALA A 79 -16.08 -18.46 -0.67
N ALA A 80 -15.13 -17.68 -0.14
CA ALA A 80 -14.65 -17.82 1.24
C ALA A 80 -15.74 -17.50 2.27
N GLU A 81 -16.51 -16.42 2.08
CA GLU A 81 -17.65 -16.07 2.95
C GLU A 81 -18.74 -17.16 2.94
N ALA A 82 -19.00 -17.79 1.78
CA ALA A 82 -19.96 -18.88 1.68
C ALA A 82 -19.49 -20.15 2.39
N GLN A 83 -18.18 -20.43 2.37
CA GLN A 83 -17.60 -21.57 3.08
C GLN A 83 -17.59 -21.35 4.59
N GLU A 84 -17.22 -20.16 5.05
CA GLU A 84 -17.21 -19.82 6.48
C GLU A 84 -18.63 -19.87 7.09
N LYS A 85 -19.66 -19.45 6.35
CA LYS A 85 -21.05 -19.61 6.82
C LYS A 85 -21.45 -21.07 7.02
N ARG A 86 -20.97 -21.99 6.17
CA ARG A 86 -21.23 -23.43 6.30
C ARG A 86 -20.51 -24.00 7.53
N ASP A 87 -19.27 -23.60 7.77
CA ASP A 87 -18.47 -24.09 8.90
C ASP A 87 -18.99 -23.53 10.24
N ALA A 88 -19.43 -22.26 10.28
CA ALA A 88 -20.01 -21.65 11.47
C ALA A 88 -21.36 -22.30 11.87
N GLU A 89 -22.15 -22.73 10.90
CA GLU A 89 -23.40 -23.45 11.15
C GLU A 89 -23.14 -24.84 11.75
N GLN A 90 -22.11 -25.56 11.26
CA GLN A 90 -21.68 -26.83 11.84
C GLN A 90 -21.12 -26.66 13.27
N ALA A 91 -20.30 -25.63 13.52
CA ALA A 91 -19.75 -25.36 14.85
C ALA A 91 -20.82 -24.94 15.88
N ARG A 92 -21.89 -24.27 15.45
CA ARG A 92 -23.03 -23.96 16.34
C ARG A 92 -23.82 -25.22 16.71
N ALA A 93 -23.97 -26.17 15.79
CA ALA A 93 -24.63 -27.44 16.07
C ALA A 93 -23.85 -28.30 17.09
N THR A 94 -22.52 -28.32 17.01
CA THR A 94 -21.68 -29.06 17.98
C THR A 94 -21.67 -28.41 19.36
N ARG A 95 -21.54 -27.07 19.46
CA ARG A 95 -21.57 -26.34 20.74
C ARG A 95 -22.93 -26.39 21.45
N ALA A 96 -24.03 -26.53 20.71
CA ALA A 96 -25.35 -26.73 21.31
C ALA A 96 -25.46 -28.11 22.00
N THR A 97 -24.73 -29.10 21.50
CA THR A 97 -24.70 -30.47 22.04
C THR A 97 -23.83 -30.54 23.31
N GLU A 98 -22.67 -29.86 23.31
CA GLU A 98 -21.80 -29.75 24.50
C GLU A 98 -22.44 -29.00 25.67
N ARG A 99 -23.17 -27.90 25.40
CA ARG A 99 -23.86 -27.14 26.47
C ARG A 99 -24.91 -27.95 27.21
N LYS A 100 -25.62 -28.86 26.53
CA LYS A 100 -26.57 -29.76 27.19
C LYS A 100 -25.88 -30.72 28.16
N ASN A 101 -24.70 -31.24 27.81
CA ASN A 101 -23.95 -32.14 28.68
C ASN A 101 -23.34 -31.44 29.91
N LEU A 102 -22.90 -30.18 29.78
CA LEU A 102 -22.34 -29.43 30.90
C LEU A 102 -23.42 -28.95 31.89
N SER A 103 -24.62 -28.61 31.41
CA SER A 103 -25.74 -28.16 32.27
C SER A 103 -26.27 -29.25 33.20
N VAL A 104 -26.10 -30.54 32.85
CA VAL A 104 -26.50 -31.66 33.72
C VAL A 104 -25.47 -31.88 34.85
N LYS A 105 -24.22 -31.49 34.64
CA LYS A 105 -23.12 -31.69 35.61
C LYS A 105 -23.01 -30.56 36.65
N SER A 106 -23.46 -29.36 36.30
CA SER A 106 -23.42 -28.20 37.20
C SER A 106 -24.56 -28.18 38.23
N ALA A 107 -25.64 -28.95 38.03
CA ALA A 107 -26.78 -29.01 38.93
C ALA A 107 -26.55 -29.86 40.21
N SER A 108 -25.40 -30.53 40.34
CA SER A 108 -25.10 -31.37 41.52
C SER A 108 -24.24 -30.71 42.60
N ASN A 109 -23.70 -29.50 42.40
CA ASN A 109 -22.64 -28.94 43.26
C ASN A 109 -22.90 -27.52 43.81
N THR A 110 -24.15 -27.08 43.99
CA THR A 110 -24.39 -25.73 44.53
C THR A 110 -25.61 -25.68 45.45
N SER A 111 -25.44 -26.22 46.65
CA SER A 111 -26.17 -25.85 47.85
C SER A 111 -25.09 -25.65 48.92
N GLU A 112 -25.14 -24.54 49.66
CA GLU A 112 -24.10 -24.05 50.60
C GLU A 112 -23.07 -23.09 49.97
N ASP A 113 -23.46 -21.84 49.79
CA ASP A 113 -22.91 -20.72 50.58
C ASP A 113 -23.42 -19.40 49.99
N ALA A 114 -24.32 -18.77 50.73
CA ALA A 114 -24.93 -17.50 50.37
C ALA A 114 -25.01 -16.66 51.64
N ALA A 115 -24.09 -15.73 51.82
CA ALA A 115 -24.31 -14.48 52.56
C ALA A 115 -23.11 -13.52 52.43
N GLU A 116 -23.45 -12.23 52.41
CA GLU A 116 -22.60 -11.07 52.73
C GLU A 116 -21.54 -10.59 51.71
N ALA A 117 -21.89 -9.55 50.94
CA ALA A 117 -21.78 -8.16 51.42
C ALA A 117 -22.04 -7.18 50.26
N ALA A 118 -22.99 -6.28 50.47
CA ALA A 118 -23.29 -5.15 49.60
C ALA A 118 -22.46 -3.91 49.96
N SER A 119 -22.30 -3.04 48.96
CA SER A 119 -21.96 -1.61 49.03
C SER A 119 -20.49 -1.21 49.23
N THR A 120 -19.94 -0.49 48.23
CA THR A 120 -19.36 0.85 48.39
C THR A 120 -19.14 1.50 47.01
N SER A 121 -19.82 2.61 46.78
CA SER A 121 -19.51 3.62 45.77
C SER A 121 -18.30 4.45 46.20
N THR A 122 -17.38 4.78 45.27
CA THR A 122 -16.85 6.14 44.99
C THR A 122 -15.52 6.06 44.24
N GLY A 123 -15.47 6.75 43.10
CA GLY A 123 -14.31 7.37 42.44
C GLY A 123 -12.92 6.76 42.57
N SER A 124 -12.37 6.29 41.43
CA SER A 124 -10.98 6.62 41.09
C SER A 124 -10.75 6.56 39.58
N LYS A 125 -10.31 7.70 39.07
CA LYS A 125 -9.67 7.85 37.77
C LYS A 125 -8.28 7.21 37.87
N SER A 126 -7.86 6.57 36.78
CA SER A 126 -6.48 6.12 36.47
C SER A 126 -6.04 4.75 36.99
N THR A 127 -6.50 3.68 36.34
CA THR A 127 -5.76 2.39 36.20
C THR A 127 -5.96 1.74 34.81
N THR A 128 -6.13 2.54 33.75
CA THR A 128 -6.39 2.03 32.37
C THR A 128 -5.27 1.14 31.81
N GLY A 129 -4.06 1.12 32.39
CA GLY A 129 -2.90 0.45 31.80
C GLY A 129 -2.91 -1.09 31.80
N SER A 130 -3.48 -1.74 32.83
CA SER A 130 -3.36 -3.21 32.96
C SER A 130 -4.58 -3.98 32.42
N GLY A 131 -5.79 -3.49 32.70
CA GLY A 131 -7.03 -4.13 32.22
C GLY A 131 -7.23 -3.99 30.70
N SER A 132 -6.84 -2.85 30.14
CA SER A 132 -6.99 -2.58 28.71
C SER A 132 -5.96 -3.34 27.87
N SER A 133 -4.70 -3.39 28.32
CA SER A 133 -3.66 -4.16 27.61
C SER A 133 -3.96 -5.66 27.62
N ALA A 134 -4.46 -6.22 28.74
CA ALA A 134 -4.89 -7.62 28.81
C ALA A 134 -6.06 -7.92 27.85
N THR A 135 -7.06 -7.04 27.78
CA THR A 135 -8.21 -7.19 26.85
C THR A 135 -7.75 -7.15 25.39
N LEU A 136 -6.85 -6.21 25.07
CA LEU A 136 -6.27 -6.06 23.74
C LEU A 136 -5.47 -7.31 23.33
N VAL A 137 -4.61 -7.82 24.21
CA VAL A 137 -3.80 -9.02 23.94
C VAL A 137 -4.69 -10.25 23.80
N SER A 138 -5.70 -10.42 24.66
CA SER A 138 -6.67 -11.51 24.56
C SER A 138 -7.40 -11.52 23.22
N PHE A 139 -7.84 -10.35 22.76
CA PHE A 139 -8.44 -10.22 21.44
C PHE A 139 -7.48 -10.63 20.32
N LEU A 140 -6.24 -10.12 20.34
CA LEU A 140 -5.22 -10.44 19.34
C LEU A 140 -4.91 -11.94 19.29
N GLN A 141 -4.74 -12.57 20.45
CA GLN A 141 -4.50 -14.01 20.56
C GLN A 141 -5.65 -14.82 19.95
N ALA A 142 -6.90 -14.40 20.17
CA ALA A 142 -8.06 -15.04 19.56
C ALA A 142 -8.13 -14.89 18.02
N GLN A 143 -7.34 -13.98 17.43
CA GLN A 143 -7.25 -13.81 15.99
C GLN A 143 -6.11 -14.62 15.35
N VAL A 144 -5.17 -15.16 16.13
CA VAL A 144 -4.05 -15.95 15.61
C VAL A 144 -4.57 -17.16 14.82
N GLY A 145 -4.00 -17.37 13.63
CA GLY A 145 -4.43 -18.39 12.67
C GLY A 145 -5.46 -17.92 11.65
N LYS A 146 -6.06 -16.74 11.82
CA LYS A 146 -6.98 -16.18 10.81
C LYS A 146 -6.25 -15.76 9.54
N ALA A 147 -6.94 -15.82 8.41
CA ALA A 147 -6.39 -15.47 7.12
C ALA A 147 -6.05 -13.98 7.01
N TYR A 148 -5.00 -13.68 6.24
CA TYR A 148 -4.71 -12.31 5.85
C TYR A 148 -5.46 -11.99 4.56
N VAL A 149 -6.20 -10.89 4.55
CA VAL A 149 -6.86 -10.37 3.34
C VAL A 149 -6.66 -8.86 3.31
N MET A 150 -5.95 -8.37 2.28
CA MET A 150 -5.73 -6.94 2.07
C MET A 150 -7.06 -6.18 2.12
N GLY A 151 -7.14 -5.13 2.92
CA GLY A 151 -8.37 -4.34 3.08
C GLY A 151 -9.35 -4.89 4.13
N SER A 152 -9.13 -6.07 4.71
CA SER A 152 -10.06 -6.67 5.67
C SER A 152 -9.90 -6.14 7.10
N THR A 153 -11.02 -6.02 7.81
CA THR A 153 -11.12 -5.50 9.19
C THR A 153 -11.84 -6.46 10.14
N GLY A 154 -11.96 -7.73 9.76
CA GLY A 154 -12.60 -8.77 10.57
C GLY A 154 -14.10 -8.99 10.33
N PRO A 155 -14.70 -9.92 11.09
CA PRO A 155 -14.05 -10.78 12.07
C PRO A 155 -13.36 -12.01 11.45
N SER A 156 -13.63 -12.33 10.19
CA SER A 156 -13.19 -13.57 9.54
C SER A 156 -11.73 -13.57 9.09
N SER A 157 -11.24 -12.41 8.68
CA SER A 157 -9.89 -12.18 8.17
C SER A 157 -9.47 -10.76 8.51
N TYR A 158 -8.17 -10.48 8.45
CA TYR A 158 -7.66 -9.14 8.73
C TYR A 158 -6.51 -8.80 7.79
N ASP A 159 -6.31 -7.53 7.47
CA ASP A 159 -4.97 -7.05 7.10
C ASP A 159 -4.26 -6.46 8.33
N CYS A 160 -3.05 -5.95 8.13
CA CYS A 160 -2.19 -5.48 9.22
C CYS A 160 -2.87 -4.38 10.04
N SER A 161 -3.23 -3.26 9.42
CA SER A 161 -3.84 -2.13 10.12
C SER A 161 -5.30 -2.38 10.52
N GLY A 162 -6.02 -3.25 9.81
CA GLY A 162 -7.37 -3.69 10.17
C GLY A 162 -7.40 -4.54 11.43
N LEU A 163 -6.41 -5.42 11.64
CA LEU A 163 -6.25 -6.18 12.89
C LEU A 163 -5.98 -5.25 14.07
N VAL A 164 -5.03 -4.33 13.91
CA VAL A 164 -4.65 -3.36 14.95
C VAL A 164 -5.88 -2.52 15.30
N MET A 165 -6.55 -1.91 14.31
CA MET A 165 -7.77 -1.13 14.51
C MET A 165 -8.85 -1.92 15.27
N ALA A 166 -9.12 -3.17 14.88
CA ALA A 166 -10.12 -4.00 15.56
C ALA A 166 -9.75 -4.34 17.01
N ALA A 167 -8.46 -4.50 17.32
CA ALA A 167 -7.95 -4.77 18.66
C ALA A 167 -8.10 -3.55 19.58
N TYR A 168 -7.73 -2.35 19.11
CA TYR A 168 -7.88 -1.11 19.88
C TYR A 168 -9.35 -0.71 20.06
N ASN A 169 -10.22 -1.05 19.11
CA ASN A 169 -11.66 -0.87 19.27
C ASN A 169 -12.22 -1.66 20.48
N GLN A 170 -11.63 -2.80 20.87
CA GLN A 170 -12.08 -3.56 22.05
C GLN A 170 -11.88 -2.79 23.37
N ILE A 171 -10.99 -1.80 23.36
CA ILE A 171 -10.67 -0.96 24.52
C ILE A 171 -11.11 0.50 24.30
N GLY A 172 -11.97 0.75 23.30
CA GLY A 172 -12.56 2.05 23.04
C GLY A 172 -11.62 3.09 22.41
N ILE A 173 -10.55 2.66 21.74
CA ILE A 173 -9.64 3.55 21.01
C ILE A 173 -9.86 3.36 19.51
N ASP A 174 -10.41 4.39 18.86
CA ASP A 174 -10.57 4.42 17.41
C ASP A 174 -9.24 4.74 16.73
N LEU A 175 -8.79 3.84 15.86
CA LEU A 175 -7.59 4.04 15.06
C LEU A 175 -7.93 4.29 13.58
N PRO A 176 -7.11 5.08 12.87
CA PRO A 176 -7.27 5.25 11.44
C PRO A 176 -7.08 3.91 10.71
N ARG A 177 -7.72 3.75 9.55
CA ARG A 177 -7.75 2.48 8.83
C ARG A 177 -6.39 2.03 8.29
N VAL A 178 -5.51 2.98 7.97
CA VAL A 178 -4.28 2.71 7.21
C VAL A 178 -3.04 2.74 8.10
N SER A 179 -2.04 1.92 7.77
CA SER A 179 -0.81 1.76 8.57
C SER A 179 0.00 3.06 8.70
N GLN A 180 -0.02 3.89 7.65
CA GLN A 180 0.67 5.18 7.62
C GLN A 180 0.20 6.06 8.77
N ASP A 181 -1.11 6.26 8.88
CA ASP A 181 -1.70 7.12 9.91
C ASP A 181 -1.56 6.49 11.30
N GLN A 182 -1.70 5.16 11.41
CA GLN A 182 -1.52 4.45 12.68
C GLN A 182 -0.10 4.62 13.23
N SER A 183 0.93 4.65 12.37
CA SER A 183 2.33 4.86 12.79
C SER A 183 2.59 6.21 13.45
N THR A 184 1.66 7.15 13.35
CA THR A 184 1.73 8.51 13.92
C THR A 184 0.55 8.83 14.85
N ALA A 185 -0.32 7.88 15.14
CA ALA A 185 -1.57 8.12 15.88
C ALA A 185 -1.37 8.48 17.37
N GLY A 186 -0.15 8.35 17.90
CA GLY A 186 0.16 8.59 19.31
C GLY A 186 1.59 9.05 19.53
N THR A 187 2.12 8.78 20.73
CA THR A 187 3.49 9.20 21.10
C THR A 187 4.51 8.20 20.59
N GLN A 188 5.55 8.67 19.89
CA GLN A 188 6.65 7.80 19.45
C GLN A 188 7.40 7.20 20.63
N VAL A 189 7.71 5.91 20.55
CA VAL A 189 8.38 5.15 21.60
C VAL A 189 9.67 4.53 21.05
N SER A 190 10.75 4.65 21.81
CA SER A 190 11.99 3.93 21.52
C SER A 190 11.76 2.42 21.62
N LEU A 191 12.32 1.63 20.70
CA LEU A 191 12.22 0.17 20.73
C LEU A 191 12.82 -0.46 22.01
N SER A 192 13.66 0.27 22.74
CA SER A 192 14.15 -0.15 24.06
C SER A 192 13.13 0.00 25.20
N ASN A 193 12.06 0.77 24.99
CA ASN A 193 11.07 1.15 25.99
C ASN A 193 9.66 0.61 25.64
N LEU A 194 9.61 -0.48 24.88
CA LEU A 194 8.36 -1.10 24.45
C LEU A 194 7.55 -1.60 25.65
N GLN A 195 6.25 -1.32 25.62
CA GLN A 195 5.25 -1.80 26.56
C GLN A 195 4.17 -2.57 25.83
N VAL A 196 3.56 -3.54 26.51
CA VAL A 196 2.44 -4.32 25.97
C VAL A 196 1.35 -3.38 25.49
N GLY A 197 0.93 -3.53 24.23
CA GLY A 197 0.00 -2.60 23.58
C GLY A 197 0.66 -1.42 22.90
N ASP A 198 1.97 -1.42 22.65
CA ASP A 198 2.57 -0.50 21.69
C ASP A 198 2.34 -0.98 20.26
N ILE A 199 1.97 -0.06 19.36
CA ILE A 199 1.85 -0.35 17.93
C ILE A 199 3.25 -0.29 17.34
N LEU A 200 3.69 -1.41 16.80
CA LEU A 200 4.94 -1.52 16.06
C LEU A 200 4.68 -1.21 14.59
N TYR A 201 5.61 -0.55 13.93
CA TYR A 201 5.53 -0.28 12.49
C TYR A 201 6.83 -0.61 11.76
N TRP A 202 6.69 -0.90 10.46
CA TRP A 202 7.78 -1.08 9.51
C TRP A 202 7.68 -0.03 8.39
N GLY A 203 8.82 0.58 8.05
CA GLY A 203 8.91 1.75 7.18
C GLY A 203 9.30 3.00 7.97
N SER A 204 8.84 4.17 7.58
CA SER A 204 9.03 5.41 8.36
C SER A 204 7.70 5.88 8.93
N ALA A 205 7.72 6.64 10.03
CA ALA A 205 6.52 7.26 10.56
C ALA A 205 5.81 8.10 9.46
N GLY A 206 4.49 7.93 9.32
CA GLY A 206 3.67 8.54 8.28
C GLY A 206 3.76 7.87 6.90
N SER A 207 4.61 6.84 6.74
CA SER A 207 4.77 6.08 5.49
C SER A 207 4.99 4.58 5.76
N ALA A 208 4.56 4.11 6.93
CA ALA A 208 4.67 2.72 7.31
C ALA A 208 3.87 1.82 6.36
N TYR A 209 4.50 0.76 5.86
CA TYR A 209 3.86 -0.22 4.98
C TYR A 209 3.28 -1.42 5.75
N HIS A 210 3.65 -1.58 7.02
CA HIS A 210 3.16 -2.65 7.88
C HIS A 210 3.06 -2.22 9.33
N VAL A 211 2.14 -2.83 10.08
CA VAL A 211 1.92 -2.60 11.51
C VAL A 211 1.56 -3.90 12.23
N GLY A 212 1.84 -3.93 13.54
CA GLY A 212 1.48 -5.01 14.46
C GLY A 212 1.47 -4.50 15.89
N VAL A 213 1.13 -5.34 16.86
CA VAL A 213 1.08 -4.92 18.27
C VAL A 213 2.05 -5.73 19.12
N TYR A 214 2.84 -5.03 19.94
CA TYR A 214 3.74 -5.65 20.89
C TYR A 214 2.94 -6.27 22.05
N ILE A 215 3.20 -7.55 22.34
CA ILE A 215 2.47 -8.31 23.37
C ILE A 215 3.33 -8.63 24.60
N GLY A 216 4.56 -8.10 24.66
CA GLY A 216 5.52 -8.41 25.73
C GLY A 216 6.46 -9.56 25.36
N GLY A 217 7.45 -9.80 26.22
CA GLY A 217 8.38 -10.93 26.06
C GLY A 217 9.19 -10.92 24.76
N GLY A 218 9.38 -9.76 24.13
CA GLY A 218 10.07 -9.67 22.84
C GLY A 218 9.23 -10.17 21.65
N LYS A 219 7.90 -10.23 21.77
CA LYS A 219 6.99 -10.75 20.74
C LYS A 219 5.94 -9.73 20.30
N PHE A 220 5.41 -9.94 19.11
CA PHE A 220 4.31 -9.17 18.55
C PHE A 220 3.28 -10.08 17.86
N ILE A 221 2.04 -9.60 17.74
CA ILE A 221 1.01 -10.19 16.90
C ILE A 221 0.68 -9.24 15.75
N GLY A 222 0.62 -9.79 14.55
CA GLY A 222 0.28 -9.05 13.33
C GLY A 222 -0.30 -9.95 12.25
N ALA A 223 -1.13 -9.38 11.38
CA ALA A 223 -1.57 -10.04 10.16
C ALA A 223 -0.49 -9.80 9.09
N GLN A 224 0.31 -10.82 8.76
CA GLN A 224 1.58 -10.62 8.03
C GLN A 224 1.42 -10.51 6.51
N ASN A 225 0.85 -11.53 5.87
CA ASN A 225 0.67 -11.61 4.42
C ASN A 225 -0.30 -12.76 4.07
N PRO A 226 -0.80 -12.85 2.81
CA PRO A 226 -1.80 -13.85 2.40
C PRO A 226 -1.41 -15.30 2.69
N SER A 227 -0.12 -15.64 2.65
CA SER A 227 0.37 -17.02 2.88
C SER A 227 0.51 -17.37 4.37
N THR A 228 0.61 -16.37 5.25
CA THR A 228 0.91 -16.57 6.68
C THR A 228 -0.30 -16.29 7.59
N GLY A 229 -1.13 -15.31 7.25
CA GLY A 229 -2.24 -14.89 8.09
C GLY A 229 -1.80 -14.10 9.34
N VAL A 230 -2.65 -14.15 10.38
CA VAL A 230 -2.40 -13.57 11.70
C VAL A 230 -1.54 -14.53 12.52
N VAL A 231 -0.38 -14.05 12.97
CA VAL A 231 0.58 -14.88 13.72
C VAL A 231 1.22 -14.08 14.85
N GLU A 232 1.65 -14.82 15.87
CA GLU A 232 2.61 -14.35 16.88
C GLU A 232 4.03 -14.61 16.40
N ARG A 233 4.93 -13.62 16.52
CA ARG A 233 6.34 -13.72 16.13
C ARG A 233 7.24 -12.99 17.12
N ASP A 234 8.47 -13.45 17.22
CA ASP A 234 9.54 -12.71 17.90
C ASP A 234 9.94 -11.46 17.11
N LEU A 235 10.31 -10.39 17.82
CA LEU A 235 10.83 -9.16 17.21
C LEU A 235 12.10 -9.42 16.38
N SER A 236 12.87 -10.45 16.70
CA SER A 236 14.08 -10.85 15.94
C SER A 236 13.77 -11.41 14.56
N TYR A 237 12.56 -11.94 14.32
CA TYR A 237 12.15 -12.46 13.02
C TYR A 237 12.00 -11.34 11.98
N SER A 238 11.43 -10.21 12.41
CA SER A 238 11.24 -9.02 11.57
C SER A 238 11.32 -7.80 12.46
N PRO A 239 12.51 -7.20 12.64
CA PRO A 239 12.69 -6.06 13.53
C PRO A 239 11.84 -4.87 13.06
N PRO A 240 10.97 -4.29 13.92
CA PRO A 240 10.24 -3.08 13.58
C PRO A 240 11.20 -1.89 13.46
N THR A 241 10.83 -0.91 12.64
CA THR A 241 11.62 0.32 12.48
C THR A 241 11.30 1.36 13.54
N GLY A 242 10.10 1.30 14.13
CA GLY A 242 9.71 2.12 15.27
C GLY A 242 8.41 1.66 15.92
N ALA A 243 7.98 2.40 16.94
CA ALA A 243 6.79 2.10 17.70
C ALA A 243 6.07 3.36 18.17
N VAL A 244 4.76 3.26 18.37
CA VAL A 244 3.91 4.35 18.85
C VAL A 244 2.96 3.84 19.94
N ARG A 245 2.78 4.65 20.98
CA ARG A 245 1.89 4.39 22.11
C ARG A 245 0.68 5.30 22.05
N VAL A 246 -0.49 4.67 22.12
CA VAL A 246 -1.81 5.34 22.05
C VAL A 246 -2.64 5.16 23.33
N MET A 247 -2.11 4.43 24.33
CA MET A 247 -2.74 4.14 25.62
C MET A 247 -2.00 4.78 26.78
#